data_AF-A0A350XZM5-F1
#
_entry.id   AF-A0A350XZM5-F1
#
_cell.length_a   1.000
_cell.length_b   1.000
_cell.length_c   1.000
_cell.angle_alpha   90.00
_cell.angle_beta   90.00
_cell.angle_gamma   90.00
#
_symmetry.space_group_name_H-M   'P 1'
#
loop_
_entity.id
_entity.type
_entity.pdbx_description
1 polymer ?
#
loop_
_entity_poly.entity_id
_entity_poly.type
_entity_poly.pdbx_seq_one_letter_code
_entity_poly.pdbx_strand_id
1 'polypeptide(L)'
;MTSAWLQGKKTKLQGQEKYVCRLTEPGRTRRRHSNFWIGLYGQNWLIAFYSCQLWVEQMLNYTPNKKSFYQQGLRAITQIQQPL
;
A
#
# COMPACT_ATOMS: atom_id res chain seq x y z
N MET A 1 16.72 15.13 -0.24
CA MET A 1 15.84 13.94 -0.19
C MET A 1 14.62 14.23 -1.05
N THR A 2 14.19 13.29 -1.90
CA THR A 2 13.02 13.48 -2.77
C THR A 2 11.70 13.23 -2.01
N SER A 3 10.59 13.79 -2.50
CA SER A 3 9.25 13.55 -1.94
C SER A 3 8.91 12.05 -1.88
N ALA A 4 9.21 11.30 -2.94
CA ALA A 4 9.03 9.85 -2.98
C ALA A 4 9.81 9.11 -1.88
N TRP A 5 11.05 9.55 -1.59
CA TRP A 5 11.83 8.94 -0.51
C TRP A 5 11.21 9.19 0.87
N LEU A 6 10.75 10.43 1.11
CA LEU A 6 10.09 10.80 2.37
C LEU A 6 8.78 10.00 2.52
N GLN A 7 8.00 9.87 1.44
CA GLN A 7 6.76 9.11 1.46
C GLN A 7 7.01 7.64 1.79
N GLY A 8 7.96 7.00 1.12
CA GLY A 8 8.24 5.60 1.42
C GLY A 8 8.85 5.37 2.80
N LYS A 9 9.57 6.35 3.36
CA LYS A 9 9.99 6.30 4.78
C LYS A 9 8.77 6.33 5.70
N LYS A 10 7.81 7.23 5.44
CA LYS A 10 6.54 7.33 6.20
C LYS A 10 5.71 6.05 6.10
N THR A 11 5.47 5.55 4.89
CA THR A 11 4.75 4.29 4.62
C THR A 11 5.36 3.12 5.41
N LYS A 12 6.70 3.06 5.46
CA LYS A 12 7.42 2.04 6.23
C LYS A 12 7.24 2.21 7.74
N LEU A 13 7.37 3.43 8.25
CA LEU A 13 7.15 3.71 9.69
C LEU A 13 5.72 3.38 10.14
N GLN A 14 4.74 3.53 9.24
CA GLN A 14 3.34 3.17 9.49
C GLN A 14 3.05 1.67 9.31
N GLY A 15 4.02 0.86 8.90
CA GLY A 15 3.86 -0.58 8.65
C GLY A 15 2.97 -0.91 7.44
N GLN A 16 2.75 0.05 6.54
CA GLN A 16 1.88 -0.11 5.37
C GLN A 16 2.64 -0.67 4.14
N GLU A 17 3.95 -0.90 4.26
CA GLU A 17 4.77 -1.45 3.19
C GLU A 17 4.26 -2.79 2.65
N LYS A 18 3.58 -3.59 3.48
CA LYS A 18 3.02 -4.90 3.09
C LYS A 18 1.91 -4.82 2.03
N TYR A 19 1.26 -3.66 1.90
CA TYR A 19 0.21 -3.44 0.91
C TYR A 19 0.78 -2.97 -0.43
N VAL A 20 1.94 -2.32 -0.40
CA VAL A 20 2.60 -1.75 -1.58
C VAL A 20 3.68 -2.69 -2.12
N CYS A 21 4.39 -3.39 -1.23
CA CYS A 21 5.60 -4.12 -1.52
C CYS A 21 5.43 -5.60 -1.24
N ARG A 22 6.23 -6.42 -1.93
CA ARG A 22 6.32 -7.83 -1.61
C ARG A 22 7.03 -8.02 -0.27
N LEU A 23 6.57 -8.99 0.52
CA LEU A 23 7.19 -9.36 1.78
C LEU A 23 8.68 -9.71 1.59
N THR A 24 9.48 -9.40 2.60
CA THR A 24 10.91 -9.72 2.59
C THR A 24 11.10 -11.21 2.84
N GLU A 25 11.96 -11.86 2.05
CA GLU A 25 12.26 -13.28 2.23
C GLU A 25 12.94 -13.56 3.59
N PRO A 26 12.61 -14.69 4.25
CA PRO A 26 13.36 -15.13 5.43
C PRO A 26 14.86 -15.25 5.13
N GLY A 27 15.71 -14.81 6.06
CA GLY A 27 17.17 -14.91 5.92
C GLY A 27 17.83 -13.83 5.04
N ARG A 28 17.06 -12.88 4.47
CA ARG A 28 17.64 -11.79 3.68
C ARG A 28 18.39 -10.79 4.57
N THR A 29 19.66 -10.55 4.28
CA THR A 29 20.52 -9.62 5.03
C THR A 29 20.42 -8.16 4.55
N ARG A 30 19.99 -7.94 3.31
CA ARG A 30 19.84 -6.61 2.69
C ARG A 30 18.38 -6.26 2.48
N ARG A 31 18.04 -4.97 2.60
CA ARG A 31 16.69 -4.48 2.31
C ARG A 31 16.28 -4.83 0.88
N ARG A 32 15.07 -5.37 0.70
CA ARG A 32 14.49 -5.68 -0.62
C ARG A 32 14.14 -4.42 -1.41
N HIS A 33 13.52 -3.46 -0.74
CA HIS A 33 13.06 -2.19 -1.33
C HIS A 33 13.63 -1.00 -0.57
N SER A 34 14.07 0.03 -1.29
CA SER A 34 14.50 1.30 -0.73
C SER A 34 13.29 2.19 -0.41
N ASN A 35 13.43 3.16 0.51
CA ASN A 35 12.35 4.10 0.80
C ASN A 35 11.89 4.86 -0.45
N PHE A 36 12.82 5.20 -1.36
CA PHE A 36 12.46 5.81 -2.64
C PHE A 36 11.56 4.90 -3.49
N TRP A 37 11.91 3.62 -3.60
CA TRP A 37 11.11 2.64 -4.34
C TRP A 37 9.72 2.46 -3.72
N ILE A 38 9.64 2.36 -2.39
CA ILE A 38 8.37 2.21 -1.67
C ILE A 38 7.44 3.39 -1.95
N GLY A 39 7.94 4.62 -1.89
CA GLY A 39 7.11 5.80 -2.14
C GLY A 39 6.67 5.94 -3.59
N LEU A 40 7.56 5.65 -4.55
CA LEU A 40 7.22 5.66 -5.98
C LEU A 40 6.18 4.58 -6.31
N TYR A 41 6.39 3.36 -5.84
CA TYR A 41 5.48 2.25 -6.10
C TYR A 41 4.14 2.42 -5.37
N GLY A 42 4.13 3.10 -4.22
CA GLY A 42 2.91 3.49 -3.52
C GLY A 42 1.97 4.32 -4.39
N GLN A 43 2.51 5.21 -5.24
CA GLN A 43 1.70 5.99 -6.19
C GLN A 43 1.03 5.10 -7.24
N ASN A 44 1.78 4.16 -7.82
CA ASN A 44 1.21 3.20 -8.78
C ASN A 44 0.11 2.34 -8.15
N TRP A 45 0.30 1.93 -6.91
CA TRP A 45 -0.71 1.16 -6.16
C TRP A 45 -1.99 1.96 -5.94
N LEU A 46 -1.89 3.25 -5.60
CA LEU A 46 -3.06 4.14 -5.47
C LEU A 46 -3.81 4.29 -6.79
N ILE A 47 -3.10 4.51 -7.90
CA ILE A 47 -3.72 4.64 -9.23
C ILE A 47 -4.50 3.36 -9.56
N ALA A 48 -3.87 2.20 -9.41
CA ALA A 48 -4.51 0.90 -9.68
C ALA A 48 -5.73 0.65 -8.79
N PHE A 49 -5.66 1.02 -7.51
CA PHE A 49 -6.80 0.92 -6.61
C PHE A 49 -7.99 1.74 -7.11
N TYR A 50 -7.79 3.03 -7.42
CA TYR A 50 -8.89 3.89 -7.87
C TYR A 50 -9.47 3.47 -9.21
N SER A 51 -8.65 2.94 -10.13
CA SER A 51 -9.15 2.43 -11.42
C SER A 51 -10.12 1.26 -11.28
N CYS A 52 -10.02 0.48 -10.20
CA CYS A 52 -10.82 -0.75 -10.03
C CYS A 52 -11.79 -0.70 -8.83
N GLN A 53 -11.77 0.37 -8.04
CA GLN A 53 -12.52 0.48 -6.78
C GLN A 53 -14.01 0.13 -6.95
N LEU A 54 -14.67 0.71 -7.96
CA LEU A 54 -16.10 0.49 -8.21
C LEU A 54 -16.45 -0.99 -8.38
N TRP A 55 -15.64 -1.73 -9.15
CA TRP A 55 -15.89 -3.14 -9.43
C TRP A 55 -15.63 -4.01 -8.20
N VAL A 56 -14.61 -3.68 -7.42
CA VAL A 56 -14.32 -4.38 -6.15
C VAL A 56 -15.45 -4.15 -5.14
N GLU A 57 -15.99 -2.93 -5.05
CA GLU A 57 -17.12 -2.63 -4.16
C GLU A 57 -18.39 -3.39 -4.56
N GLN A 58 -18.67 -3.50 -5.86
CA GLN A 58 -19.75 -4.35 -6.36
C GLN A 58 -19.53 -5.83 -6.01
N MET A 59 -18.30 -6.33 -6.19
CA MET A 59 -17.95 -7.72 -5.86
C MET A 59 -18.13 -8.03 -4.37
N LEU A 60 -17.81 -7.07 -3.50
CA LEU A 60 -17.93 -7.24 -2.04
C LEU A 60 -19.36 -7.42 -1.55
N ASN A 61 -20.37 -6.99 -2.33
CA ASN A 61 -21.77 -7.29 -2.03
C ASN A 61 -22.06 -8.80 -2.07
N TYR A 62 -21.34 -9.55 -2.90
CA TYR A 62 -21.46 -11.00 -3.03
C TYR A 62 -20.55 -11.78 -2.08
N THR A 63 -19.50 -11.13 -1.53
CA THR A 63 -18.54 -11.76 -0.61
C THR A 63 -18.39 -10.97 0.69
N PRO A 64 -19.42 -10.93 1.55
CA PRO A 64 -19.42 -10.12 2.77
C PRO A 64 -18.30 -10.52 3.75
N ASN A 65 -17.91 -11.80 3.74
CA ASN A 65 -16.79 -12.32 4.53
C ASN A 65 -15.42 -11.70 4.18
N LYS A 66 -15.28 -11.05 3.01
CA LYS A 66 -14.05 -10.36 2.60
C LYS A 66 -14.05 -8.87 2.93
N LYS A 67 -15.16 -8.31 3.40
CA LYS A 67 -15.34 -6.88 3.67
C LYS A 67 -14.33 -6.34 4.70
N SER A 68 -14.01 -7.12 5.74
CA SER A 68 -13.03 -6.72 6.76
C SER A 68 -11.62 -6.53 6.18
N PHE A 69 -11.18 -7.40 5.28
CA PHE A 69 -9.89 -7.28 4.60
C PHE A 69 -9.87 -6.07 3.67
N TYR A 70 -10.96 -5.82 2.94
CA TYR A 70 -11.07 -4.63 2.10
C TYR A 70 -10.97 -3.34 2.93
N GLN A 71 -11.68 -3.25 4.05
CA GLN A 71 -11.60 -2.10 4.96
C GLN A 71 -10.19 -1.86 5.51
N GLN A 72 -9.41 -2.91 5.76
CA GLN A 72 -8.00 -2.78 6.15
C GLN A 72 -7.16 -2.16 5.02
N GLY A 73 -7.40 -2.56 3.76
CA GLY A 73 -6.78 -1.96 2.59
C GLY A 73 -7.14 -0.48 2.42
N LEU A 74 -8.41 -0.11 2.61
CA LEU A 74 -8.86 1.29 2.58
C LEU A 74 -8.13 2.15 3.61
N ARG A 75 -7.98 1.65 4.85
CA ARG A 75 -7.24 2.36 5.90
C ARG A 75 -5.77 2.57 5.51
N ALA A 76 -5.15 1.56 4.90
CA ALA A 76 -3.77 1.66 4.42
C ALA A 76 -3.62 2.73 3.32
N ILE A 77 -4.57 2.78 2.38
CA ILE A 77 -4.62 3.80 1.32
C ILE A 77 -4.70 5.20 1.93
N THR A 78 -5.62 5.42 2.87
CA THR A 78 -5.76 6.72 3.53
C THR A 78 -4.46 7.15 4.21
N GLN A 79 -3.76 6.23 4.89
CA GLN A 79 -2.48 6.52 5.54
C GLN A 79 -1.37 6.83 4.54
N ILE A 80 -1.31 6.11 3.42
CA ILE A 80 -0.33 6.33 2.35
C ILE A 80 -0.59 7.64 1.60
N GLN A 81 -1.83 8.10 1.49
CA GLN A 81 -2.18 9.36 0.82
C GLN A 81 -1.98 10.60 1.67
N GLN A 82 -1.88 10.45 3.00
CA GLN A 82 -1.68 11.60 3.86
C GLN A 82 -0.42 12.36 3.42
N PRO A 83 -0.51 13.70 3.29
CA PRO A 83 0.65 14.53 2.94
C PRO A 83 1.77 14.36 3.97
N LEU A 84 2.99 14.65 3.53
CA LEU A 84 4.20 14.57 4.36
C LEU A 84 4.16 15.57 5.52
#